data_AF-A0ABC9WZD1-F1
#
_entry.id   AF-A0ABC9WZD1-F1
#
_cell.length_a   1.000
_cell.length_b   1.000
_cell.length_c   1.000
_cell.angle_alpha   90.00
_cell.angle_beta   90.00
_cell.angle_gamma   90.00
#
_symmetry.space_group_name_H-M   'P 1'
#
loop_
_entity.id
_entity.type
_entity.pdbx_description
1 polymer ?
#
loop_
_entity_poly.entity_id
_entity_poly.type
_entity_poly.pdbx_seq_one_letter_code
_entity_poly.pdbx_strand_id
1 'polypeptide(L)'
;MVPTYWLGLKPDQGDRADEALYRQIEAASCLQALVLMGDFNHPDICWRDNTAEHKQSRKFLECVDDNFLLQVIEEPTRRGVMLDLILTNKEGLVGDVKLKGNLGCSDHEMVEFRILRAARRAHSKLTTLDCRRADFGLFRHLLGRIPWDKALEVKRGPRQLANIQASPPPSSGAMHPSKEEVKQKHQG
;
A
#
# COMPACT_ATOMS: atom_id res chain seq x y z
N MET A 1 1.09 24.68 -13.40
CA MET A 1 1.58 23.95 -12.22
C MET A 1 0.99 22.56 -12.34
N VAL A 2 1.77 21.47 -12.33
CA VAL A 2 1.16 20.14 -12.11
C VAL A 2 1.06 20.07 -10.61
N PRO A 3 -0.14 20.12 -10.02
CA PRO A 3 -0.24 20.00 -8.60
C PRO A 3 0.03 18.54 -8.24
N THR A 4 1.27 18.26 -7.83
CA THR A 4 1.59 17.03 -7.10
C THR A 4 1.00 17.19 -5.71
N TYR A 5 -0.17 16.59 -5.46
CA TYR A 5 -0.74 16.56 -4.13
C TYR A 5 -0.09 15.45 -3.34
N TRP A 6 0.63 15.82 -2.29
CA TRP A 6 0.92 14.90 -1.20
C TRP A 6 -0.35 14.82 -0.35
N LEU A 7 -1.24 13.87 -0.64
CA LEU A 7 -2.38 13.58 0.23
C LEU A 7 -1.80 12.92 1.49
N GLY A 8 -1.58 13.69 2.55
CA GLY A 8 -0.97 13.24 3.81
C GLY A 8 -1.80 12.24 4.62
N LEU A 9 -2.66 11.46 3.97
CA LEU A 9 -3.49 10.42 4.57
C LEU A 9 -2.99 9.08 4.07
N LYS A 10 -2.48 8.25 4.99
CA LYS A 10 -2.23 6.84 4.69
C LYS A 10 -3.58 6.12 4.62
N PRO A 11 -3.86 5.37 3.55
CA PRO A 11 -4.93 4.37 3.57
C PRO A 11 -4.62 3.31 4.63
N ASP A 12 -5.66 2.54 4.97
CA ASP A 12 -5.62 1.53 6.00
C ASP A 12 -5.50 2.06 7.43
N GLN A 13 -6.17 3.19 7.69
CA GLN A 13 -6.34 3.75 9.04
C GLN A 13 -7.73 3.53 9.62
N GLY A 14 -8.54 2.70 8.95
CA GLY A 14 -9.92 2.36 9.30
C GLY A 14 -10.95 3.10 8.45
N ASP A 15 -12.16 2.54 8.40
CA ASP A 15 -13.22 2.93 7.44
C ASP A 15 -13.39 4.45 7.26
N ARG A 16 -13.44 5.23 8.34
CA ARG A 16 -13.67 6.68 8.25
C ARG A 16 -12.51 7.46 7.60
N ALA A 17 -11.27 7.07 7.87
CA ALA A 17 -10.09 7.74 7.31
C ALA A 17 -9.95 7.43 5.82
N ASP A 18 -10.23 6.18 5.44
CA ASP A 18 -10.18 5.73 4.05
C ASP A 18 -11.24 6.42 3.19
N GLU A 19 -12.47 6.57 3.69
CA GLU A 19 -13.53 7.31 2.96
C GLU A 19 -13.13 8.78 2.70
N ALA A 20 -12.44 9.43 3.65
CA ALA A 20 -11.94 10.79 3.45
C ALA A 20 -10.85 10.85 2.38
N LEU A 21 -9.96 9.85 2.34
CA LEU A 21 -8.96 9.72 1.29
C LEU A 21 -9.63 9.53 -0.08
N TYR A 22 -10.62 8.64 -0.18
CA TYR A 22 -11.33 8.36 -1.44
C TYR A 22 -12.03 9.61 -1.98
N ARG A 23 -12.67 10.41 -1.13
CA ARG A 23 -13.26 11.69 -1.53
C ARG A 23 -12.21 12.71 -2.01
N GLN A 24 -11.02 12.71 -1.42
CA GLN A 24 -9.94 13.58 -1.90
C GLN A 24 -9.40 13.11 -3.26
N ILE A 25 -9.28 11.80 -3.46
CA ILE A 25 -8.89 11.21 -4.74
C ILE A 25 -9.93 11.58 -5.81
N GLU A 26 -11.23 11.45 -5.50
CA GLU A 26 -12.34 11.83 -6.39
C GLU A 26 -12.33 13.32 -6.73
N ALA A 27 -12.12 14.20 -5.75
CA ALA A 27 -12.02 15.63 -6.01
C ALA A 27 -10.78 15.97 -6.87
N ALA A 28 -9.67 15.28 -6.65
CA ALA A 28 -8.42 15.49 -7.37
C ALA A 28 -8.44 14.89 -8.79
N SER A 29 -9.20 13.82 -9.04
CA SER A 29 -9.29 13.17 -10.35
C SER A 29 -9.89 14.10 -11.41
N CYS A 30 -10.71 15.06 -10.97
CA CYS A 30 -11.25 16.15 -11.81
C CYS A 30 -10.19 17.12 -12.36
N LEU A 31 -8.93 17.05 -11.90
CA LEU A 31 -7.86 17.93 -12.38
C LEU A 31 -7.39 17.53 -13.78
N GLN A 32 -6.90 18.50 -14.56
CA GLN A 32 -6.40 18.25 -15.92
C GLN A 32 -5.23 17.24 -15.97
N ALA A 33 -4.43 17.18 -14.92
CA ALA A 33 -3.30 16.26 -14.78
C ALA A 33 -3.06 15.99 -13.30
N LEU A 34 -3.15 14.72 -12.90
CA LEU A 34 -2.96 14.25 -11.55
C LEU A 34 -1.87 13.20 -11.51
N VAL A 35 -0.97 13.30 -10.53
CA VAL A 35 -0.07 12.22 -10.12
C VAL A 35 -0.20 12.08 -8.61
N LEU A 36 -0.67 10.92 -8.15
CA LEU A 36 -0.67 10.50 -6.76
C LEU A 36 0.40 9.44 -6.57
N MET A 37 1.15 9.50 -5.48
CA MET A 37 2.20 8.54 -5.18
C MET A 37 2.29 8.31 -3.68
N GLY A 38 2.51 7.06 -3.29
CA GLY A 38 2.80 6.69 -1.90
C GLY A 38 2.61 5.20 -1.66
N ASP A 39 2.83 4.79 -0.42
CA ASP A 39 2.52 3.46 0.09
C ASP A 39 1.03 3.38 0.46
N PHE A 40 0.26 2.58 -0.28
CA PHE A 40 -1.17 2.42 -0.08
C PHE A 40 -1.57 1.19 0.75
N ASN A 41 -0.62 0.34 1.15
CA ASN A 41 -0.87 -0.81 2.03
C ASN A 41 -2.05 -1.75 1.63
N HIS A 42 -2.27 -1.96 0.33
CA HIS A 42 -3.25 -2.94 -0.18
C HIS A 42 -2.55 -4.13 -0.88
N PRO A 43 -1.93 -5.06 -0.11
CA PRO A 43 -1.09 -6.14 -0.64
C PRO A 43 -1.84 -7.18 -1.48
N ASP A 44 -3.14 -7.32 -1.26
CA ASP A 44 -4.00 -8.33 -1.85
C ASP A 44 -4.66 -7.87 -3.16
N ILE A 45 -4.30 -6.69 -3.67
CA ILE A 45 -4.73 -6.23 -4.99
C ILE A 45 -3.87 -6.91 -6.06
N CYS A 46 -4.52 -7.67 -6.93
CA CYS A 46 -3.94 -8.11 -8.18
C CYS A 46 -4.22 -7.05 -9.26
N TRP A 47 -3.24 -6.18 -9.51
CA TRP A 47 -3.33 -5.14 -10.54
C TRP A 47 -3.48 -5.68 -11.96
N ARG A 48 -2.97 -6.89 -12.22
CA ARG A 48 -3.09 -7.54 -13.54
C ARG A 48 -4.52 -7.94 -13.85
N ASP A 49 -5.19 -8.53 -12.87
CA ASP A 49 -6.54 -9.08 -13.02
C ASP A 49 -7.62 -8.09 -12.56
N ASN A 50 -7.20 -6.93 -12.03
CA ASN A 50 -8.06 -5.92 -11.43
C ASN A 50 -8.99 -6.49 -10.36
N THR A 51 -8.43 -7.26 -9.41
CA THR A 51 -9.19 -7.89 -8.33
C THR A 51 -8.55 -7.68 -6.96
N ALA A 52 -9.35 -7.80 -5.90
CA ALA A 52 -8.88 -7.73 -4.52
C ALA A 52 -9.67 -8.65 -3.58
N GLU A 53 -8.99 -9.32 -2.66
CA GLU A 53 -9.57 -10.32 -1.74
C GLU A 53 -10.30 -9.68 -0.56
N HIS A 54 -9.79 -8.56 -0.05
CA HIS A 54 -10.31 -7.87 1.12
C HIS A 54 -11.26 -6.75 0.73
N LYS A 55 -12.26 -6.51 1.58
CA LYS A 55 -13.29 -5.48 1.34
C LYS A 55 -12.70 -4.09 1.15
N GLN A 56 -11.68 -3.75 1.93
CA GLN A 56 -11.07 -2.44 1.92
C GLN A 56 -10.26 -2.21 0.65
N SER A 57 -9.45 -3.19 0.25
CA SER A 57 -8.72 -3.19 -1.01
C SER A 57 -9.65 -3.16 -2.22
N ARG A 58 -10.81 -3.84 -2.17
CA ARG A 58 -11.86 -3.70 -3.19
C ARG A 58 -12.40 -2.27 -3.28
N LYS A 59 -12.73 -1.64 -2.16
CA LYS A 59 -13.19 -0.24 -2.16
C LYS A 59 -12.15 0.72 -2.74
N PHE A 60 -10.87 0.50 -2.40
CA PHE A 60 -9.79 1.31 -2.97
C PHE A 60 -9.68 1.09 -4.48
N LEU A 61 -9.75 -0.17 -4.94
CA LEU A 61 -9.70 -0.51 -6.35
C LEU A 61 -10.89 0.07 -7.12
N GLU A 62 -12.10 -0.05 -6.59
CA GLU A 62 -13.31 0.61 -7.10
C GLU A 62 -13.12 2.13 -7.21
N CYS A 63 -12.53 2.76 -6.20
CA CYS A 63 -12.22 4.20 -6.23
C CYS A 63 -11.20 4.54 -7.34
N VAL A 64 -10.17 3.72 -7.54
CA VAL A 64 -9.20 3.91 -8.63
C VAL A 64 -9.88 3.82 -9.99
N ASP A 65 -10.72 2.80 -10.19
CA ASP A 65 -11.44 2.54 -11.44
C ASP A 65 -12.49 3.60 -11.75
N ASP A 66 -13.34 3.95 -10.79
CA ASP A 66 -14.40 4.97 -10.95
C ASP A 66 -13.83 6.35 -11.29
N ASN A 67 -12.58 6.59 -10.91
CA ASN A 67 -11.86 7.84 -11.16
C ASN A 67 -10.92 7.79 -12.37
N PHE A 68 -10.95 6.70 -13.15
CA PHE A 68 -10.11 6.50 -14.34
C PHE A 68 -8.61 6.68 -14.05
N LEU A 69 -8.17 6.24 -12.88
CA LEU A 69 -6.79 6.31 -12.46
C LEU A 69 -6.02 5.08 -12.92
N LEU A 70 -4.81 5.31 -13.42
CA LEU A 70 -3.90 4.28 -13.93
C LEU A 70 -2.77 4.08 -12.94
N GLN A 71 -2.57 2.85 -12.48
CA GLN A 71 -1.37 2.43 -11.77
C GLN A 71 -0.23 2.19 -12.77
N VAL A 72 0.89 2.90 -12.60
CA VAL A 72 2.01 2.86 -13.57
C VAL A 72 3.24 2.09 -13.11
N ILE A 73 3.25 1.56 -11.88
CA ILE A 73 4.33 0.68 -11.41
C ILE A 73 4.03 -0.75 -11.85
N GLU A 74 4.99 -1.39 -12.52
CA GLU A 74 4.86 -2.76 -13.05
C GLU A 74 5.51 -3.82 -12.15
N GLU A 75 6.46 -3.42 -11.30
CA GLU A 75 7.26 -4.31 -10.46
C GLU A 75 6.93 -4.12 -8.98
N PRO A 76 6.94 -5.19 -8.16
CA PRO A 76 6.69 -5.06 -6.74
C PRO A 76 7.73 -4.20 -6.02
N THR A 77 7.28 -3.34 -5.11
CA THR A 77 8.11 -2.35 -4.41
C THR A 77 8.59 -2.80 -3.05
N ARG A 78 8.07 -3.93 -2.53
CA ARG A 78 8.48 -4.51 -1.25
C ARG A 78 8.34 -6.02 -1.25
N ARG A 79 9.46 -6.75 -1.28
CA ARG A 79 9.51 -8.23 -1.08
C ARG A 79 8.52 -9.01 -1.96
N GLY A 80 8.32 -8.60 -3.21
CA GLY A 80 7.39 -9.25 -4.14
C GLY A 80 5.93 -8.79 -4.02
N VAL A 81 5.63 -7.79 -3.19
CA VAL A 81 4.31 -7.16 -3.04
C VAL A 81 4.34 -5.71 -3.55
N MET A 82 3.29 -5.30 -4.26
CA MET A 82 3.14 -3.94 -4.81
C MET A 82 2.34 -3.07 -3.82
N LEU A 83 3.04 -2.35 -2.95
CA LEU A 83 2.44 -1.49 -1.92
C LEU A 83 2.55 -0.01 -2.26
N ASP A 84 3.73 0.40 -2.74
CA ASP A 84 3.92 1.73 -3.31
C ASP A 84 3.30 1.79 -4.70
N LEU A 85 2.44 2.78 -4.91
CA LEU A 85 1.72 3.01 -6.16
C LEU A 85 2.06 4.39 -6.72
N ILE A 86 1.95 4.52 -8.04
CA ILE A 86 1.86 5.81 -8.73
C ILE A 86 0.57 5.78 -9.55
N LEU A 87 -0.42 6.55 -9.13
CA LEU A 87 -1.70 6.68 -9.83
C LEU A 87 -1.72 7.97 -10.66
N THR A 88 -2.17 7.88 -11.91
CA THR A 88 -2.33 9.03 -12.82
C THR A 88 -3.66 8.98 -13.55
N ASN A 89 -4.32 10.13 -13.73
CA ASN A 89 -5.53 10.22 -14.56
C ASN A 89 -5.23 10.48 -16.05
N LYS A 90 -3.95 10.49 -16.42
CA LYS A 90 -3.50 10.78 -17.77
C LYS A 90 -2.38 9.86 -18.19
N GLU A 91 -2.63 9.10 -19.24
CA GLU A 91 -1.63 8.26 -19.89
C GLU A 91 -0.48 9.10 -20.44
N GLY A 92 0.75 8.59 -20.29
CA GLY A 92 1.96 9.28 -20.71
C GLY A 92 2.34 10.52 -19.89
N LEU A 93 1.59 10.85 -18.81
CA LEU A 93 1.99 11.91 -17.87
C LEU A 93 3.19 11.48 -17.02
N VAL A 94 3.26 10.20 -16.68
CA VAL A 94 4.39 9.59 -15.96
C VAL A 94 5.14 8.67 -16.93
N GLY A 95 6.46 8.79 -16.96
CA GLY A 95 7.34 7.97 -17.79
C GLY A 95 8.65 7.63 -17.09
N ASP A 96 9.47 6.78 -17.71
CA ASP A 96 10.76 6.33 -17.19
C ASP A 96 10.71 5.78 -15.75
N VAL A 97 9.64 5.05 -15.39
CA VAL A 97 9.48 4.43 -14.06
C VAL A 97 10.49 3.29 -13.89
N LYS A 98 11.26 3.32 -12.79
CA LYS A 98 12.33 2.36 -12.50
C LYS A 98 12.45 2.13 -10.99
N LEU A 99 12.71 0.89 -10.60
CA LEU A 99 13.18 0.58 -9.25
C LEU A 99 14.70 0.76 -9.14
N LYS A 100 15.15 1.29 -8.00
CA LYS A 100 16.58 1.54 -7.70
C LYS A 100 17.11 0.67 -6.57
N GLY A 101 16.34 -0.33 -6.14
CA GLY A 101 16.62 -1.10 -4.93
C GLY A 101 16.39 -0.30 -3.65
N ASN A 102 16.76 -0.89 -2.53
CA ASN A 102 16.50 -0.36 -1.20
C ASN A 102 17.37 0.85 -0.86
N LEU A 103 16.75 1.90 -0.33
CA LEU A 103 17.49 3.04 0.22
C LEU A 103 17.90 2.75 1.68
N GLY A 104 19.20 2.50 1.89
CA GLY A 104 19.73 2.18 3.22
C GLY A 104 19.18 0.87 3.76
N CYS A 105 18.58 0.90 4.95
CA CYS A 105 17.96 -0.28 5.58
C CYS A 105 16.45 -0.39 5.32
N SER A 106 15.89 0.45 4.42
CA SER A 106 14.48 0.37 4.03
C SER A 106 14.16 -1.00 3.44
N ASP A 107 13.03 -1.59 3.80
CA ASP A 107 12.52 -2.79 3.15
C ASP A 107 11.70 -2.48 1.88
N HIS A 108 11.40 -1.21 1.63
CA HIS A 108 10.84 -0.70 0.37
C HIS A 108 11.94 -0.31 -0.62
N GLU A 109 11.70 -0.60 -1.89
CA GLU A 109 12.53 -0.17 -3.01
C GLU A 109 12.22 1.27 -3.41
N MET A 110 13.25 2.02 -3.77
CA MET A 110 13.09 3.38 -4.28
C MET A 110 12.54 3.33 -5.71
N VAL A 111 11.47 4.09 -5.94
CA VAL A 111 10.89 4.30 -7.27
C VAL A 111 11.38 5.62 -7.86
N GLU A 112 12.10 5.58 -8.98
CA GLU A 112 12.48 6.73 -9.79
C GLU A 112 11.52 6.84 -10.99
N PHE A 113 11.03 8.05 -11.31
CA PHE A 113 10.19 8.29 -12.48
C PHE A 113 10.27 9.75 -12.93
N ARG A 114 9.70 10.05 -14.10
CA ARG A 114 9.60 11.40 -14.65
C ARG A 114 8.15 11.82 -14.85
N ILE A 115 7.82 13.04 -14.43
CA ILE A 115 6.55 13.69 -14.77
C ILE A 115 6.75 14.48 -16.06
N LEU A 116 6.16 13.99 -17.15
CA LEU A 116 6.27 14.55 -18.49
C LEU A 116 5.28 15.72 -18.64
N ARG A 117 5.77 16.89 -19.04
CA ARG A 117 4.92 18.08 -19.22
C ARG A 117 5.28 18.80 -20.51
N ALA A 118 4.27 19.11 -21.32
CA ALA A 118 4.44 20.02 -22.45
C ALA A 118 4.85 21.40 -21.91
N ALA A 119 6.04 21.86 -22.29
CA ALA A 119 6.61 23.09 -21.76
C ALA A 119 5.82 24.31 -22.25
N ARG A 120 4.99 24.90 -21.38
CA ARG A 120 4.79 26.36 -21.38
C ARG A 120 5.64 26.93 -20.26
N ARG A 121 6.77 27.51 -20.64
CA ARG A 121 7.74 28.12 -19.73
C ARG A 121 7.14 29.39 -19.16
N ALA A 122 6.34 29.27 -18.10
CA ALA A 122 6.05 30.40 -17.24
C ALA A 122 7.27 30.59 -16.33
N HIS A 123 7.95 31.73 -16.47
CA HIS A 123 9.00 32.12 -15.53
C HIS A 123 8.36 32.49 -14.19
N SER A 124 8.10 31.51 -13.34
CA SER A 124 7.82 31.77 -11.93
C SER A 124 9.16 31.98 -11.23
N LYS A 125 9.43 33.20 -10.74
CA LYS A 125 10.52 33.44 -9.78
C LYS A 125 10.17 32.72 -8.48
N LEU A 126 10.68 31.51 -8.32
CA LEU A 126 10.62 30.82 -7.03
C LEU A 126 11.86 31.25 -6.23
N THR A 127 11.65 31.85 -5.06
CA THR A 127 12.72 32.06 -4.08
C THR A 127 13.19 30.69 -3.62
N THR A 128 14.33 30.24 -4.12
CA THR A 128 14.91 28.95 -3.74
C THR A 128 15.96 29.22 -2.67
N LEU A 129 15.89 28.51 -1.54
CA LEU A 129 16.93 28.61 -0.51
C LEU A 129 18.25 28.09 -1.08
N ASP A 130 19.33 28.83 -0.85
CA ASP A 130 20.67 28.45 -1.32
C ASP A 130 21.31 27.45 -0.35
N CYS A 131 20.99 26.17 -0.51
CA CYS A 131 21.53 25.10 0.32
C CYS A 131 23.06 24.99 0.24
N ARG A 132 23.74 25.59 -0.76
CA ARG A 132 25.20 25.63 -0.81
C ARG A 132 25.81 26.51 0.28
N ARG A 133 25.04 27.48 0.80
CA ARG A 133 25.43 28.35 1.91
C ARG A 133 24.89 27.86 3.26
N ALA A 134 24.22 26.70 3.30
CA ALA A 134 23.70 26.17 4.55
C ALA A 134 24.85 25.69 5.45
N ASP A 135 24.74 25.97 6.75
CA ASP A 135 25.66 25.45 7.76
C ASP A 135 25.25 24.02 8.16
N PHE A 136 25.75 23.04 7.41
CA PHE A 136 25.55 21.62 7.70
C PHE A 136 26.25 21.18 9.00
N GLY A 137 27.22 21.93 9.51
CA GLY A 137 27.86 21.65 10.80
C GLY A 137 26.89 21.90 11.94
N LEU A 138 26.32 23.11 12.00
CA LEU A 138 25.30 23.49 12.97
C LEU A 138 24.06 22.59 12.86
N PHE A 139 23.61 22.31 11.64
CA PHE A 139 22.45 21.43 11.41
C PHE A 139 22.68 20.03 11.99
N ARG A 140 23.83 19.41 11.71
CA ARG A 140 24.18 18.09 12.28
C ARG A 140 24.32 18.12 13.79
N HIS A 141 24.90 19.18 14.35
CA HIS A 141 24.99 19.35 15.81
C HIS A 141 23.60 19.40 16.46
N LEU A 142 22.68 20.19 15.89
CA LEU A 142 21.32 20.32 16.41
C LEU A 142 20.54 19.01 16.27
N LEU A 143 20.63 18.32 15.13
CA LEU A 143 20.00 17.01 14.96
C LEU A 143 20.58 15.95 15.89
N GLY A 144 21.89 15.97 16.15
CA GLY A 144 22.55 15.02 17.05
C GLY A 144 22.14 15.17 18.52
N ARG A 145 21.59 16.33 18.92
CA ARG A 145 21.06 16.56 20.27
C ARG A 145 19.63 16.05 20.47
N ILE A 146 18.95 15.68 19.38
CA ILE A 146 17.60 15.13 19.47
C ILE A 146 17.72 13.68 19.94
N PRO A 147 17.07 13.28 21.05
CA PRO A 147 17.05 11.89 21.49
C PRO A 147 16.11 11.08 20.57
N TRP A 148 16.61 10.74 19.38
CA TRP A 148 15.82 10.09 18.32
C TRP A 148 15.17 8.79 18.79
N ASP A 149 15.82 8.03 19.68
CA ASP A 149 15.28 6.80 20.24
C ASP A 149 13.95 7.01 20.98
N LYS A 150 13.80 8.17 21.64
CA LYS A 150 12.54 8.56 22.31
C LYS A 150 11.58 9.26 21.36
N ALA A 151 12.10 10.07 20.44
CA ALA A 151 11.28 10.84 19.51
C ALA A 151 10.61 9.96 18.45
N LEU A 152 11.24 8.83 18.09
CA LEU A 152 10.77 7.88 17.09
C LEU A 152 10.28 6.57 17.70
N GLU A 153 10.05 6.55 19.01
CA GLU A 153 9.51 5.37 19.68
C GLU A 153 8.08 5.13 19.20
N VAL A 154 7.93 4.26 18.20
CA VAL A 154 6.65 3.74 17.77
C VAL A 154 6.11 2.90 18.92
N LYS A 155 5.01 3.33 19.55
CA LYS A 155 4.27 2.54 20.53
C LYS A 155 3.79 1.25 19.86
N ARG A 156 4.62 0.20 19.91
CA ARG A 156 4.16 -1.16 19.61
C ARG A 156 3.23 -1.55 20.74
N GLY A 157 1.94 -1.64 20.43
CA GLY A 157 0.97 -2.27 21.32
C GLY A 157 1.47 -3.66 21.75
N PRO A 158 1.10 -4.13 22.96
CA PRO A 158 1.63 -5.37 23.51
C PRO A 158 1.39 -6.53 22.54
N ARG A 159 2.47 -7.24 22.20
CA ARG A 159 2.40 -8.54 21.53
C ARG A 159 1.70 -9.50 22.49
N GLN A 160 0.41 -9.73 22.28
CA GLN A 160 -0.26 -10.88 22.87
C GLN A 160 0.31 -12.13 22.20
N LEU A 161 1.33 -12.72 22.84
CA LEU A 161 1.66 -14.12 22.59
C LEU A 161 0.51 -14.93 23.18
N ALA A 162 -0.48 -15.25 22.34
CA ALA A 162 -1.44 -16.28 22.68
C ALA A 162 -0.68 -17.61 22.80
N ASN A 163 -0.55 -18.11 24.03
CA ASN A 163 -0.21 -19.50 24.29
C ASN A 163 -1.34 -20.35 23.69
N ILE A 164 -1.10 -20.93 22.51
CA ILE A 164 -1.91 -22.05 22.04
C ILE A 164 -1.42 -23.27 22.81
N GLN A 165 -1.99 -23.48 24.00
CA GLN A 165 -1.95 -24.80 24.61
C GLN A 165 -2.94 -25.67 23.82
N ALA A 166 -2.40 -26.67 23.13
CA ALA A 166 -3.17 -27.63 22.34
C ALA A 166 -4.22 -28.31 23.23
N SER A 167 -5.50 -28.07 22.93
CA SER A 167 -6.58 -28.92 23.41
C SER A 167 -6.46 -30.30 22.74
N PRO A 168 -6.62 -31.41 23.48
CA PRO A 168 -6.64 -32.74 22.86
C PRO A 168 -7.93 -32.89 22.01
N PRO A 169 -7.90 -33.66 20.92
CA PRO A 169 -9.09 -33.92 20.12
C PRO A 169 -10.09 -34.78 20.90
N PRO A 170 -11.41 -34.59 20.70
CA PRO A 170 -12.42 -35.43 21.35
C PRO A 170 -12.32 -36.88 20.84
N SER A 171 -12.40 -37.82 21.78
CA SER A 171 -12.33 -39.25 21.56
C SER A 171 -13.45 -39.73 20.62
N SER A 172 -13.07 -40.49 19.59
CA SER A 172 -13.97 -41.24 18.73
C SER A 172 -14.74 -42.28 19.55
N GLY A 173 -16.04 -42.05 19.75
CA GLY A 173 -16.98 -43.05 20.24
C GLY A 173 -17.35 -44.00 19.11
N ALA A 174 -16.82 -45.22 19.16
CA ALA A 174 -17.19 -46.31 18.26
C ALA A 174 -18.63 -46.78 18.53
N MET A 175 -19.53 -46.65 17.54
CA MET A 175 -20.75 -47.46 17.49
C MET A 175 -20.43 -48.78 16.78
N HIS A 176 -20.56 -49.87 17.54
CA HIS A 176 -20.57 -51.25 17.06
C HIS A 176 -21.69 -51.48 16.03
N PRO A 177 -21.48 -52.24 14.95
CA PRO A 177 -22.55 -52.75 14.12
C PRO A 177 -23.15 -54.02 14.72
N SER A 178 -24.47 -54.05 14.86
CA SER A 178 -25.27 -55.22 15.23
C SER A 178 -25.24 -56.27 14.12
N LYS A 179 -24.90 -57.50 14.49
CA LYS A 179 -25.03 -58.69 13.64
C LYS A 179 -26.50 -59.11 13.59
N GLU A 180 -27.06 -59.21 12.39
CA GLU A 180 -28.13 -60.17 12.10
C GLU A 180 -27.78 -60.93 10.82
N GLU A 181 -27.84 -62.24 10.94
CA GLU A 181 -27.47 -63.23 9.93
C GLU A 181 -28.72 -63.71 9.17
N VAL A 182 -28.55 -63.83 7.84
CA VAL A 182 -29.02 -64.94 6.98
C VAL A 182 -30.51 -64.97 6.58
N LYS A 183 -30.76 -64.77 5.27
CA LYS A 183 -31.09 -65.89 4.35
C LYS A 183 -31.05 -65.51 2.86
N GLN A 184 -30.23 -66.23 2.10
CA GLN A 184 -30.31 -66.32 0.64
C GLN A 184 -31.46 -67.26 0.22
N LYS A 185 -32.14 -66.93 -0.89
CA LYS A 185 -32.63 -67.93 -1.87
C LYS A 185 -32.89 -67.30 -3.27
N HIS A 186 -32.02 -67.67 -4.20
CA HIS A 186 -32.15 -68.00 -5.62
C HIS A 186 -33.28 -67.46 -6.53
N GLN A 187 -32.81 -67.11 -7.74
CA GLN A 187 -33.41 -66.96 -9.08
C GLN A 187 -34.82 -67.51 -9.36
N GLY A 188 -35.51 -66.76 -10.23
CA GLY A 188 -36.73 -67.11 -10.95
C GLY A 188 -37.37 -65.87 -11.53
#